data_AF-A0A5R8MC84-F1
#
_entry.id   AF-A0A5R8MC84-F1
#
_cell.length_a   1.000
_cell.length_b   1.000
_cell.length_c   1.000
_cell.angle_alpha   90.00
_cell.angle_beta   90.00
_cell.angle_gamma   90.00
#
_symmetry.space_group_name_H-M   'P 1'
#
loop_
_entity.id
_entity.type
_entity.pdbx_description
1 polymer ?
#
loop_
_entity_poly.entity_id
_entity_poly.type
_entity_poly.pdbx_seq_one_letter_code
_entity_poly.pdbx_strand_id
1 'polypeptide(L)' 'MNKFKSSAIKILKDSGEPLHYKEITRLALEAGLLDTNGKTPESSMNAQLIT' A
#
# COMPACT_ATOMS: atom_id res chain seq x y z
N MET A 1 -2.94 9.31 -10.85
CA MET A 1 -3.25 8.04 -10.17
C MET A 1 -2.26 7.86 -9.03
N ASN A 2 -2.70 7.81 -7.77
CA ASN A 2 -1.78 7.81 -6.63
C ASN A 2 -1.08 6.45 -6.52
N LYS A 3 0.26 6.49 -6.45
CA LYS A 3 1.15 5.32 -6.37
C LYS A 3 0.70 4.34 -5.28
N PHE A 4 0.24 4.87 -4.15
CA PHE A 4 -0.33 4.10 -3.04
C PHE A 4 -1.54 3.24 -3.44
N LYS A 5 -2.57 3.81 -4.08
CA LYS A 5 -3.76 3.07 -4.52
C LYS A 5 -3.39 2.01 -5.56
N SER A 6 -2.52 2.33 -6.51
CA SER A 6 -2.10 1.38 -7.55
C SER A 6 -1.31 0.20 -6.97
N SER A 7 -0.37 0.46 -6.06
CA SER A 7 0.38 -0.60 -5.37
C SER A 7 -0.54 -1.42 -4.47
N ALA A 8 -1.47 -0.80 -3.76
CA ALA A 8 -2.45 -1.49 -2.93
C ALA A 8 -3.35 -2.43 -3.73
N ILE A 9 -3.86 -1.97 -4.86
CA ILE A 9 -4.66 -2.80 -5.78
C ILE A 9 -3.84 -3.97 -6.31
N LYS A 10 -2.56 -3.76 -6.62
CA LYS A 10 -1.68 -4.82 -7.11
C LYS A 10 -1.43 -5.88 -6.05
N ILE A 11 -1.13 -5.48 -4.82
CA ILE A 11 -0.95 -6.41 -3.69
C ILE A 11 -2.24 -7.16 -3.37
N LEU A 12 -3.39 -6.48 -3.33
CA LEU A 12 -4.68 -7.13 -3.09
C LEU A 12 -5.03 -8.13 -4.21
N LYS A 13 -4.70 -7.82 -5.46
CA LYS A 13 -4.89 -8.76 -6.59
C LYS A 13 -3.94 -9.94 -6.53
N ASP A 14 -2.70 -9.72 -6.09
CA ASP A 14 -1.68 -10.75 -5.98
C ASP A 14 -1.98 -11.71 -4.83
N SER A 15 -2.37 -11.16 -3.67
CA SER A 15 -2.74 -11.93 -2.49
C SER A 15 -4.10 -12.64 -2.64
N GLY A 16 -5.01 -12.11 -3.46
CA GLY A 16 -6.33 -12.70 -3.68
C GLY A 16 -7.28 -12.61 -2.49
N GLU A 17 -6.90 -11.89 -1.43
CA GLU A 17 -7.64 -11.77 -0.18
C GLU A 17 -7.66 -10.31 0.34
N PRO A 18 -8.69 -9.93 1.12
CA PRO A 18 -8.76 -8.60 1.71
C PRO A 18 -7.71 -8.45 2.82
N LEU A 19 -6.61 -7.77 2.49
CA LEU A 19 -5.54 -7.46 3.43
C LEU A 19 -5.77 -6.13 4.16
N HIS A 20 -5.26 -6.05 5.39
CA HIS A 20 -5.24 -4.80 6.14
C HIS A 20 -4.23 -3.82 5.53
N TYR A 21 -4.51 -2.51 5.54
CA TYR A 21 -3.66 -1.50 4.89
C TYR A 21 -2.19 -1.55 5.33
N LYS A 22 -1.91 -1.96 6.58
CA LYS A 22 -0.55 -2.15 7.08
C LYS A 22 0.20 -3.25 6.33
N GLU A 23 -0.44 -4.40 6.14
CA GLU A 23 0.14 -5.51 5.39
C GLU A 23 0.31 -5.15 3.93
N ILE A 24 -0.67 -4.47 3.34
CA ILE A 24 -0.57 -3.96 1.96
C ILE A 24 0.62 -3.01 1.83
N THR A 25 0.82 -2.11 2.80
CA THR A 25 1.94 -1.17 2.81
C THR A 25 3.26 -1.91 2.89
N ARG A 26 3.35 -2.88 3.81
CA ARG A 26 4.55 -3.67 4.02
C ARG A 26 4.91 -4.49 2.77
N LEU A 27 3.95 -5.22 2.22
CA LEU A 27 4.13 -5.99 0.98
C LEU A 27 4.47 -5.10 -0.21
N ALA A 28 3.86 -3.90 -0.32
CA ALA A 28 4.17 -2.97 -1.39
C ALA A 28 5.59 -2.38 -1.27
N LEU A 29 6.10 -2.19 -0.05
CA LEU A 29 7.49 -1.79 0.20
C LEU A 29 8.45 -2.94 -0.09
N GLU A 30 8.16 -4.15 0.38
CA GLU A 30 8.97 -5.36 0.13
C GLU A 30 9.03 -5.71 -1.36
N ALA A 31 7.92 -5.53 -2.09
CA ALA A 31 7.86 -5.70 -3.54
C ALA A 31 8.48 -4.54 -4.34
N GLY A 32 8.96 -3.47 -3.68
CA GLY A 32 9.51 -2.27 -4.33
C GLY A 32 8.48 -1.49 -5.17
N LEU A 33 7.19 -1.77 -4.99
CA LEU A 33 6.09 -1.10 -5.68
C LEU A 33 5.80 0.27 -5.07
N LEU A 34 6.16 0.45 -3.80
CA LEU A 34 6.01 1.68 -3.07
C LEU A 34 7.38 2.14 -2.60
N ASP A 35 7.68 3.42 -2.82
CA ASP A 35 8.84 4.09 -2.24
C ASP A 35 8.32 5.28 -1.44
N THR A 36 8.65 5.33 -0.17
CA THR A 36 8.13 6.34 0.76
C THR A 36 9.27 7.05 1.44
N ASN A 37 9.32 8.37 1.27
CA ASN A 37 10.32 9.23 1.89
C ASN A 37 9.96 9.60 3.35
N GLY A 38 8.78 9.21 3.82
CA GLY A 38 8.25 9.55 5.15
C GLY A 38 8.47 8.44 6.19
N LYS A 39 8.50 8.82 7.47
CA LYS A 39 8.70 7.90 8.60
C LYS A 39 7.56 6.88 8.80
N THR A 40 6.36 7.13 8.27
CA THR A 40 5.14 6.31 8.49
C THR A 40 4.36 6.05 7.19
N PRO A 41 4.86 5.17 6.31
CA PRO A 41 4.20 4.82 5.04
C PRO A 41 2.78 4.26 5.23
N GLU A 42 2.54 3.58 6.35
CA GLU A 42 1.24 2.99 6.71
C GLU A 42 0.16 4.07 6.85
N SER A 43 0.52 5.21 7.46
CA SER A 43 -0.38 6.33 7.70
C SER A 43 -0.73 7.05 6.40
N SER A 44 0.26 7.20 5.51
CA SER A 44 0.03 7.72 4.15
C SER A 44 -0.85 6.78 3.33
N MET A 45 -0.64 5.47 3.39
CA MET A 45 -1.51 4.51 2.70
C MET A 45 -2.93 4.56 3.25
N ASN A 46 -3.10 4.64 4.57
CA ASN A 46 -4.41 4.80 5.18
C ASN A 46 -5.07 6.10 4.68
N ALA A 47 -4.41 7.25 4.81
CA ALA A 47 -4.93 8.55 4.33
C ALA A 47 -5.40 8.53 2.87
N GLN A 48 -4.74 7.73 2.02
CA GLN A 48 -5.06 7.53 0.61
C GLN A 48 -6.22 6.57 0.34
N LEU A 49 -6.51 5.66 1.28
CA LEU A 49 -7.61 4.70 1.21
C LEU A 49 -8.92 5.27 1.75
N ILE A 50 -8.87 6.11 2.80
CA ILE A 50 -10.05 6.79 3.37
C ILE A 50 -10.53 7.99 2.54
N THR A 51 -9.70 8.52 1.63
CA THR A 51 -10.06 9.63 0.73
C THR A 51 -10.40 9.19 -0.70
#